data_AF-A0A5B8KUF6-F1
#
_entry.id   AF-A0A5B8KUF6-F1
#
_cell.length_a   1.000
_cell.length_b   1.000
_cell.length_c   1.000
_cell.angle_alpha   90.00
_cell.angle_beta   90.00
_cell.angle_gamma   90.00
#
_symmetry.space_group_name_H-M   'P 1'
#
loop_
_entity.id
_entity.type
_entity.pdbx_description
1 polymer ?
#
loop_
_entity_poly.entity_id
_entity_poly.type
_entity_poly.pdbx_seq_one_letter_code
_entity_poly.pdbx_strand_id
1 'polypeptide(L)'
;MSDASHASAFSLAPDEDDLAEAVSNDNPAERLQLVEAMRMAEAIVFASAEPVTEKALAMRMPEDVDIPAVMAELQAQYEKRGVNLVQVGEAWAFRTAGDLSFLMSRDAVQQKKLSRAALEVLAIIAYHQPVTRAEIEEIRGVETSKGTLDTLMETGWVRMRGRRRTPGRPVTYGTTIDFLDHFGLAELRDLPGMDELKGAGLLSARMPASFSVPVPPTDPDELTEDEDPLTDIDLEELGLLTPRGGDD
;
A
#
# COMPACT_ATOMS: atom_id res chain seq x y z
N MET A 1 -6.62 76.42 -31.03
CA MET A 1 -6.42 75.91 -32.40
C MET A 1 -5.32 74.88 -32.27
N SER A 2 -5.70 73.60 -32.15
CA SER A 2 -5.65 72.63 -33.27
C SER A 2 -4.19 72.34 -33.60
N ASP A 3 -3.69 71.12 -33.62
CA ASP A 3 -4.32 69.81 -33.73
C ASP A 3 -3.22 68.76 -33.45
N ALA A 4 -3.66 67.53 -33.17
CA ALA A 4 -3.11 66.21 -33.51
C ALA A 4 -1.63 66.04 -33.97
N SER A 5 -0.95 64.90 -33.85
CA SER A 5 -1.14 63.57 -33.25
C SER A 5 0.00 62.74 -33.86
N HIS A 6 0.79 62.01 -33.06
CA HIS A 6 1.13 60.60 -33.28
C HIS A 6 2.17 60.15 -32.25
N ALA A 7 1.68 59.59 -31.14
CA ALA A 7 2.46 58.70 -30.30
C ALA A 7 2.22 57.28 -30.82
N SER A 8 3.28 56.59 -31.25
CA SER A 8 3.25 55.17 -31.57
C SER A 8 3.20 54.38 -30.26
N ALA A 9 2.00 53.98 -29.83
CA ALA A 9 1.83 52.98 -28.79
C ALA A 9 1.83 51.60 -29.45
N PHE A 10 2.90 50.84 -29.21
CA PHE A 10 3.02 49.44 -29.58
C PHE A 10 2.01 48.64 -28.73
N SER A 11 0.93 48.18 -29.35
CA SER A 11 -0.09 47.34 -28.71
C SER A 11 0.44 45.92 -28.61
N LEU A 12 0.88 45.49 -27.43
CA LEU A 12 1.03 44.08 -27.07
C LEU A 12 -0.34 43.53 -26.69
N ALA A 13 -1.11 43.13 -27.70
CA ALA A 13 -2.06 42.04 -27.51
C ALA A 13 -1.30 40.75 -27.84
N PRO A 14 -1.28 39.73 -26.98
CA PRO A 14 -0.73 38.43 -27.37
C PRO A 14 -1.60 37.89 -28.50
N ASP A 15 -0.94 37.42 -29.57
CA ASP A 15 -1.60 36.86 -30.74
C ASP A 15 -2.46 35.65 -30.31
N GLU A 16 -3.71 35.61 -30.77
CA GLU A 16 -4.67 34.53 -30.47
C GLU A 16 -4.23 33.16 -31.05
N ASP A 17 -3.11 33.12 -31.79
CA ASP A 17 -2.46 31.91 -32.31
C ASP A 17 -1.52 31.22 -31.29
N ASP A 18 -1.11 31.87 -30.20
CA ASP A 18 -0.22 31.27 -29.17
C ASP A 18 -0.96 30.35 -28.17
N LEU A 19 -2.29 30.26 -28.27
CA LEU A 19 -3.11 29.37 -27.42
C LEU A 19 -3.45 28.04 -28.11
N ALA A 20 -2.94 27.80 -29.32
CA ALA A 20 -3.22 26.61 -30.12
C ALA A 20 -2.09 25.55 -30.12
N GLU A 21 -0.97 25.77 -29.42
CA GLU A 21 0.15 24.81 -29.36
C GLU A 21 0.10 23.81 -28.19
N ALA A 22 -1.02 23.72 -27.45
CA ALA A 22 -1.20 22.73 -26.39
C ALA A 22 -2.10 21.54 -26.81
N VAL A 23 -2.07 21.15 -28.09
CA VAL A 23 -2.89 20.04 -28.62
C VAL A 23 -1.98 18.97 -29.26
N SER A 24 -1.76 17.91 -28.48
CA SER A 24 -1.37 16.56 -28.90
C SER A 24 -0.16 16.41 -29.85
N ASN A 25 1.03 16.22 -29.28
CA ASN A 25 2.04 15.36 -29.92
C ASN A 25 1.57 13.90 -29.82
N ASP A 26 0.58 13.51 -30.61
CA ASP A 26 0.09 12.13 -30.69
C ASP A 26 0.87 11.36 -31.78
N ASN A 27 2.16 11.11 -31.52
CA ASN A 27 3.01 10.36 -32.44
C ASN A 27 2.45 8.93 -32.59
N PRO A 28 2.02 8.52 -33.79
CA PRO A 28 1.42 7.19 -34.00
C PRO A 28 2.38 6.04 -33.69
N ALA A 29 3.70 6.25 -33.80
CA ALA A 29 4.69 5.24 -33.44
C ALA A 29 4.76 5.03 -31.93
N GLU A 30 4.75 6.12 -31.14
CA GLU A 30 4.78 6.08 -29.68
C GLU A 30 3.53 5.39 -29.11
N ARG A 31 2.36 5.66 -29.69
CA ARG A 31 1.14 4.92 -29.33
C ARG A 31 1.23 3.42 -29.58
N LEU A 32 1.81 3.02 -30.71
CA LEU A 32 1.96 1.60 -31.03
C LEU A 32 2.91 0.91 -30.03
N GLN A 33 4.01 1.58 -29.69
CA GLN A 33 4.96 1.12 -28.68
C GLN A 33 4.30 1.00 -27.30
N LEU A 34 3.51 2.01 -26.89
CA LEU A 34 2.74 1.97 -25.64
C LEU A 34 1.79 0.77 -25.62
N VAL A 35 1.00 0.56 -26.68
CA VAL A 35 0.07 -0.57 -26.78
C VAL A 35 0.81 -1.91 -26.72
N GLU A 36 1.96 -2.03 -27.37
CA GLU A 36 2.78 -3.24 -27.32
C GLU A 36 3.33 -3.49 -25.90
N ALA A 37 3.86 -2.46 -25.26
CA ALA A 37 4.35 -2.51 -23.88
C ALA A 37 3.23 -2.90 -22.90
N MET A 38 2.04 -2.33 -23.05
CA MET A 38 0.86 -2.68 -22.26
C MET A 38 0.48 -4.16 -22.41
N ARG A 39 0.54 -4.70 -23.64
CA ARG A 39 0.27 -6.13 -23.88
C ARG A 39 1.31 -7.03 -23.21
N MET A 40 2.57 -6.62 -23.19
CA MET A 40 3.63 -7.36 -22.50
C MET A 40 3.43 -7.32 -20.99
N ALA A 41 3.18 -6.13 -20.41
CA ALA A 41 2.93 -5.95 -18.98
C ALA A 41 1.70 -6.76 -18.53
N GLU A 42 0.59 -6.67 -19.28
CA GLU A 42 -0.62 -7.46 -19.03
C GLU A 42 -0.31 -8.96 -18.97
N ALA A 43 0.43 -9.48 -19.94
CA ALA A 43 0.78 -10.90 -19.98
C ALA A 43 1.64 -11.32 -18.78
N ILE A 44 2.61 -10.50 -18.38
CA ILE A 44 3.49 -10.78 -17.24
C ILE A 44 2.70 -10.79 -15.93
N VAL A 45 1.86 -9.78 -15.69
CA VAL A 45 1.07 -9.68 -14.46
C VAL A 45 0.01 -10.78 -14.41
N PHE A 46 -0.67 -11.06 -15.53
CA PHE A 46 -1.68 -12.12 -15.60
C PHE A 46 -1.12 -13.51 -15.35
N ALA A 47 0.09 -13.80 -15.82
CA ALA A 47 0.73 -15.10 -15.64
C ALA A 47 1.32 -15.31 -14.23
N SER A 48 1.41 -14.25 -13.41
CA SER A 48 2.04 -14.30 -12.09
C SER A 48 1.00 -14.61 -11.01
N ALA A 49 1.33 -15.55 -10.13
CA ALA A 49 0.49 -15.88 -8.97
C ALA A 49 0.61 -14.85 -7.84
N GLU A 50 1.76 -14.20 -7.73
CA GLU A 50 2.09 -13.17 -6.74
C GLU A 50 2.11 -11.78 -7.40
N PRO A 51 1.87 -10.69 -6.66
CA PRO A 51 2.04 -9.33 -7.16
C PRO A 51 3.43 -9.09 -7.77
N VAL A 52 3.48 -8.39 -8.90
CA VAL A 52 4.71 -8.17 -9.67
C VAL A 52 5.23 -6.75 -9.47
N THR A 53 6.44 -6.60 -8.96
CA THR A 53 7.08 -5.28 -8.77
C THR A 53 7.45 -4.62 -10.10
N GLU A 54 7.51 -3.29 -10.13
CA GLU A 54 7.97 -2.54 -11.30
C GLU A 54 9.38 -2.95 -11.73
N LYS A 55 10.26 -3.22 -10.76
CA LYS A 55 11.60 -3.76 -11.03
C LYS A 55 11.55 -5.10 -11.74
N ALA A 56 10.62 -5.99 -11.38
CA ALA A 56 10.44 -7.28 -12.04
C ALA A 56 9.89 -7.14 -13.46
N LEU A 57 9.02 -6.14 -13.70
CA LEU A 57 8.54 -5.78 -15.04
C LEU A 57 9.70 -5.25 -15.90
N ALA A 58 10.48 -4.29 -15.39
CA ALA A 58 11.62 -3.71 -16.09
C ALA A 58 12.67 -4.75 -16.52
N MET A 59 12.88 -5.82 -15.74
CA MET A 59 13.78 -6.92 -16.11
C MET A 59 13.28 -7.80 -17.28
N ARG A 60 11.98 -7.74 -17.61
CA ARG A 60 11.33 -8.61 -18.61
C ARG A 60 10.81 -7.84 -19.82
N MET A 61 10.86 -6.52 -19.78
CA MET A 61 10.36 -5.60 -20.81
C MET A 61 11.54 -4.87 -21.48
N PRO A 62 11.34 -4.25 -22.66
CA PRO A 62 12.37 -3.43 -23.29
C PRO A 62 12.83 -2.26 -22.41
N GLU A 63 14.12 -1.90 -22.48
CA GLU A 63 14.76 -0.92 -21.58
C GLU A 63 14.24 0.52 -21.74
N ASP A 64 13.66 0.84 -22.90
CA ASP A 64 13.13 2.16 -23.27
C ASP A 64 11.68 2.38 -22.86
N VAL A 65 11.06 1.41 -22.18
CA VAL A 65 9.68 1.50 -21.74
C VAL A 65 9.55 2.25 -20.41
N ASP A 66 8.69 3.26 -20.41
CA ASP A 66 8.22 3.91 -19.18
C ASP A 66 7.19 3.01 -18.47
N ILE A 67 7.66 2.18 -17.54
CA ILE A 67 6.84 1.22 -16.80
C ILE A 67 5.73 1.92 -16.01
N PRO A 68 5.98 2.97 -15.20
CA PRO A 68 4.91 3.71 -14.53
C PRO A 68 3.80 4.20 -15.47
N ALA A 69 4.16 4.77 -16.62
CA ALA A 69 3.18 5.25 -17.60
C ALA A 69 2.36 4.10 -18.21
N VAL A 70 3.02 2.98 -18.55
CA VAL A 70 2.37 1.77 -19.07
C VAL A 70 1.37 1.20 -18.06
N MET A 71 1.76 1.10 -16.79
CA MET A 71 0.91 0.52 -15.75
C MET A 71 -0.29 1.40 -15.41
N ALA A 72 -0.11 2.73 -15.39
CA ALA A 72 -1.20 3.68 -15.20
C ALA A 72 -2.25 3.60 -16.33
N GLU A 73 -1.81 3.55 -17.59
CA GLU A 73 -2.71 3.41 -18.74
C GLU A 73 -3.41 2.05 -18.74
N LEU A 74 -2.69 0.97 -18.40
CA LEU A 74 -3.27 -0.36 -18.29
C LEU A 74 -4.31 -0.44 -17.17
N GLN A 75 -4.04 0.19 -16.03
CA GLN A 75 -4.99 0.30 -14.92
C GLN A 75 -6.28 1.00 -15.36
N ALA A 76 -6.17 2.14 -16.04
CA ALA A 76 -7.32 2.87 -16.58
C ALA A 76 -8.16 2.02 -17.56
N GLN A 77 -7.51 1.23 -18.42
CA GLN A 77 -8.23 0.34 -19.36
C GLN A 77 -8.99 -0.80 -18.68
N TYR A 78 -8.54 -1.22 -17.49
CA TYR A 78 -9.14 -2.31 -16.72
C TYR A 78 -10.12 -1.85 -15.64
N GLU A 79 -10.21 -0.54 -15.35
CA GLU A 79 -11.06 0.03 -14.28
C GLU A 79 -12.52 -0.45 -14.35
N LYS A 80 -13.11 -0.50 -15.56
CA LYS A 80 -14.53 -0.84 -15.78
C LYS A 80 -14.77 -2.29 -16.17
N ARG A 81 -13.75 -3.14 -16.11
CA ARG A 81 -13.82 -4.56 -16.48
C ARG A 81 -14.10 -5.42 -15.25
N GLY A 82 -14.48 -6.68 -15.46
CA GLY A 82 -14.73 -7.63 -14.37
C GLY A 82 -13.45 -8.13 -13.67
N VAL A 83 -12.29 -7.78 -14.21
CA VAL A 83 -10.97 -7.93 -13.59
C VAL A 83 -10.35 -6.55 -13.60
N ASN A 84 -9.75 -6.12 -12.49
CA ASN A 84 -9.07 -4.85 -12.36
C ASN A 84 -7.58 -5.08 -12.12
N LEU A 85 -6.75 -4.19 -12.67
CA LEU A 85 -5.35 -4.11 -12.30
C LEU A 85 -5.24 -3.22 -11.05
N VAL A 86 -4.72 -3.78 -9.97
CA VAL A 86 -4.56 -3.08 -8.69
C VAL A 86 -3.10 -2.99 -8.31
N GLN A 87 -2.75 -1.90 -7.64
CA GLN A 87 -1.44 -1.72 -7.01
C GLN A 87 -1.51 -2.24 -5.57
N VAL A 88 -0.51 -3.02 -5.18
CA VAL A 88 -0.34 -3.62 -3.86
C VAL A 88 1.09 -3.34 -3.42
N GLY A 89 1.30 -2.40 -2.50
CA GLY A 89 2.64 -1.85 -2.24
C GLY A 89 3.24 -1.23 -3.51
N GLU A 90 4.47 -1.61 -3.81
CA GLU A 90 5.18 -1.25 -5.06
C GLU A 90 4.98 -2.28 -6.20
N ALA A 91 3.98 -3.16 -6.05
CA ALA A 91 3.71 -4.25 -6.97
C ALA A 91 2.32 -4.15 -7.60
N TRP A 92 2.13 -4.89 -8.68
CA TRP A 92 0.91 -4.87 -9.49
C TRP A 92 0.33 -6.27 -9.62
N ALA A 93 -0.99 -6.39 -9.51
CA ALA A 93 -1.68 -7.66 -9.63
C ALA A 93 -3.07 -7.52 -10.26
N PHE A 94 -3.52 -8.55 -10.97
CA PHE A 94 -4.92 -8.63 -11.40
C PHE A 94 -5.78 -9.21 -10.27
N ARG A 95 -6.93 -8.58 -10.03
CA ARG A 95 -7.95 -9.03 -9.06
C ARG A 95 -9.33 -8.96 -9.69
N THR A 96 -10.26 -9.78 -9.20
CA THR A 96 -11.67 -9.68 -9.60
C THR A 96 -12.24 -8.33 -9.17
N ALA A 97 -13.09 -7.74 -10.00
CA ALA A 97 -13.73 -6.47 -9.66
C ALA A 97 -14.55 -6.58 -8.37
N GLY A 98 -14.43 -5.59 -7.50
CA GLY A 98 -15.00 -5.63 -6.14
C GLY A 98 -16.53 -5.70 -6.13
N ASP A 99 -17.18 -5.08 -7.12
CA ASP A 99 -18.63 -5.12 -7.34
C ASP A 99 -19.14 -6.51 -7.76
N LEU A 100 -18.25 -7.39 -8.26
CA LEU A 100 -18.55 -8.77 -8.65
C LEU A 100 -18.18 -9.80 -7.59
N SER A 101 -17.65 -9.37 -6.42
CA SER A 101 -17.19 -10.26 -5.33
C SER A 101 -18.24 -11.27 -4.86
N PHE A 102 -19.53 -10.94 -4.92
CA PHE A 102 -20.64 -11.82 -4.53
C PHE A 102 -20.67 -13.14 -5.33
N LEU A 103 -20.17 -13.13 -6.57
CA LEU A 103 -20.13 -14.31 -7.43
C LEU A 103 -19.11 -15.35 -6.97
N MET A 104 -18.05 -14.93 -6.27
CA MET A 104 -16.93 -15.80 -5.85
C MET A 104 -17.20 -16.53 -4.53
N SER A 105 -18.28 -16.18 -3.83
CA SER A 105 -18.60 -16.70 -2.49
C SER A 105 -18.93 -18.20 -2.43
N ARG A 106 -19.24 -18.84 -3.56
CA ARG A 106 -19.66 -20.26 -3.60
C ARG A 106 -18.50 -21.25 -3.46
N ASP A 107 -17.30 -20.86 -3.86
CA ASP A 107 -16.12 -21.75 -3.92
C ASP A 107 -15.03 -21.37 -2.89
N ALA A 108 -15.34 -20.46 -1.96
CA ALA A 108 -14.41 -20.08 -0.91
C ALA A 108 -14.16 -21.26 0.05
N VAL A 109 -12.98 -21.87 -0.05
CA VAL A 109 -12.44 -22.74 1.00
C VAL A 109 -12.53 -21.97 2.31
N GLN A 110 -13.21 -22.56 3.29
CA GLN A 110 -13.51 -21.92 4.57
C GLN A 110 -12.21 -21.76 5.36
N GLN A 111 -11.44 -20.70 5.05
CA GLN A 111 -10.29 -20.30 5.84
C GLN A 111 -10.78 -20.04 7.27
N LYS A 112 -10.05 -20.55 8.27
CA LYS A 112 -10.38 -20.31 9.67
C LYS A 112 -10.39 -18.79 9.90
N LYS A 113 -11.60 -18.24 10.09
CA LYS A 113 -11.76 -16.82 10.35
C LYS A 113 -11.02 -16.46 11.64
N LEU A 114 -10.26 -15.37 11.61
CA LEU A 114 -9.70 -14.79 12.83
C LEU A 114 -10.81 -14.52 13.83
N SER A 115 -10.52 -14.76 15.12
CA SER A 115 -11.45 -14.40 16.18
C SER A 115 -11.66 -12.89 16.20
N ARG A 116 -12.78 -12.43 16.76
CA ARG A 116 -13.04 -10.99 16.91
C ARG A 116 -11.91 -10.28 17.68
N ALA A 117 -11.37 -10.92 18.72
CA ALA A 117 -10.26 -10.38 19.50
C ALA A 117 -8.97 -10.29 18.68
N ALA A 118 -8.69 -11.25 17.79
CA ALA A 118 -7.53 -11.21 16.90
C ALA A 118 -7.67 -10.11 15.84
N LEU A 119 -8.88 -9.90 15.30
CA LEU A 119 -9.16 -8.79 14.39
C LEU A 119 -8.99 -7.42 15.07
N GLU A 120 -9.39 -7.28 16.34
CA GLU A 120 -9.15 -6.05 17.11
C GLU A 120 -7.65 -5.77 17.27
N VAL A 121 -6.85 -6.78 17.60
CA VAL A 121 -5.39 -6.64 17.72
C VAL A 121 -4.76 -6.31 16.37
N LEU A 122 -5.17 -6.99 15.29
CA LEU A 122 -4.69 -6.71 13.93
C LEU A 122 -4.98 -5.26 13.53
N ALA A 123 -6.19 -4.77 13.80
CA ALA A 123 -6.56 -3.38 13.51
C ALA A 123 -5.66 -2.40 14.29
N ILE A 124 -5.41 -2.65 15.57
CA ILE A 124 -4.53 -1.78 16.36
C ILE A 124 -3.11 -1.76 15.76
N ILE A 125 -2.57 -2.92 15.35
CA ILE A 125 -1.26 -2.98 14.70
C ILE A 125 -1.27 -2.18 13.39
N ALA A 126 -2.27 -2.38 12.53
CA ALA A 126 -2.35 -1.71 11.24
C ALA A 126 -2.39 -0.17 11.36
N TYR A 127 -3.16 0.36 12.33
CA TYR A 127 -3.31 1.81 12.53
C TYR A 127 -2.24 2.43 13.44
N HIS A 128 -1.59 1.67 14.33
CA HIS A 128 -0.66 2.22 15.34
C HIS A 128 0.78 1.72 15.22
N GLN A 129 1.12 0.96 14.18
CA GLN A 129 2.51 0.55 13.98
C GLN A 129 3.46 1.76 13.84
N PRO A 130 4.70 1.66 14.36
CA PRO A 130 5.25 0.53 15.11
C PRO A 130 4.74 0.46 16.56
N VAL A 131 4.12 -0.68 16.94
CA VAL A 131 3.44 -0.83 18.25
C VAL A 131 3.98 -2.02 19.05
N THR A 132 4.09 -1.85 20.36
CA THR A 132 4.51 -2.90 21.31
C THR A 132 3.31 -3.64 21.88
N ARG A 133 3.54 -4.82 22.44
CA ARG A 133 2.47 -5.58 23.12
C ARG A 133 1.79 -4.78 24.24
N ALA A 134 2.55 -4.01 25.01
CA ALA A 134 2.01 -3.21 26.11
C ALA A 134 1.10 -2.09 25.61
N GLU A 135 1.50 -1.39 24.54
CA GLU A 135 0.67 -0.35 23.91
C GLU A 135 -0.62 -0.94 23.30
N ILE A 136 -0.55 -2.14 22.70
CA ILE A 136 -1.76 -2.85 22.22
C ILE A 136 -2.73 -3.10 23.38
N GLU A 137 -2.24 -3.63 24.50
CA GLU A 137 -3.06 -3.93 25.68
C GLU A 137 -3.65 -2.66 26.32
N GLU A 138 -2.88 -1.57 26.33
CA GLU A 138 -3.33 -0.25 26.78
C GLU A 138 -4.47 0.29 25.92
N ILE A 139 -4.34 0.24 24.58
CA ILE A 139 -5.37 0.69 23.64
C ILE A 139 -6.65 -0.17 23.77
N ARG A 140 -6.50 -1.49 23.95
CA ARG A 140 -7.65 -2.41 24.14
C ARG A 140 -8.30 -2.27 25.52
N GLY A 141 -7.56 -1.77 26.51
CA GLY A 141 -7.99 -1.73 27.91
C GLY A 141 -8.09 -3.12 28.58
N VAL A 142 -7.59 -4.17 27.92
CA VAL A 142 -7.56 -5.55 28.43
C VAL A 142 -6.30 -6.26 27.95
N GLU A 143 -5.80 -7.20 28.76
CA GLU A 143 -4.68 -8.05 28.38
C GLU A 143 -5.00 -8.85 27.10
N THR A 144 -3.98 -9.02 26.27
CA THR A 144 -4.09 -9.82 25.05
C THR A 144 -3.84 -11.29 25.41
N SER A 145 -4.67 -12.21 24.93
CA SER A 145 -4.46 -13.62 25.22
C SER A 145 -3.08 -14.09 24.76
N LYS A 146 -2.46 -14.99 25.54
CA LYS A 146 -1.24 -15.69 25.12
C LYS A 146 -1.52 -16.38 23.78
N GLY A 147 -0.64 -16.20 22.80
CA GLY A 147 -0.77 -16.77 21.46
C GLY A 147 -1.48 -15.91 20.42
N THR A 148 -2.16 -14.80 20.76
CA THR A 148 -2.85 -13.99 19.73
C THR A 148 -1.90 -13.36 18.73
N LEU A 149 -0.79 -12.79 19.20
CA LEU A 149 0.25 -12.24 18.33
C LEU A 149 0.90 -13.35 17.51
N ASP A 150 1.14 -14.53 18.11
CA ASP A 150 1.69 -15.69 17.42
C ASP A 150 0.77 -16.15 16.28
N THR A 151 -0.54 -16.25 16.54
CA THR A 151 -1.54 -16.56 15.50
C THR A 151 -1.55 -15.52 14.39
N LEU A 152 -1.41 -14.22 14.69
CA LEU A 152 -1.34 -13.17 13.67
C LEU A 152 -0.04 -13.22 12.86
N MET A 153 1.06 -13.64 13.47
CA MET A 153 2.32 -13.88 12.75
C MET A 153 2.23 -15.13 11.87
N GLU A 154 1.56 -16.19 12.33
CA GLU A 154 1.29 -17.39 11.54
C GLU A 154 0.43 -17.12 10.30
N THR A 155 -0.41 -16.08 10.29
CA THR A 155 -1.14 -15.69 9.07
C THR A 155 -0.26 -14.99 8.03
N GLY A 156 0.95 -14.57 8.41
CA GLY A 156 1.85 -13.78 7.56
C GLY A 156 1.47 -12.31 7.45
N TRP A 157 0.40 -11.84 8.09
CA TRP A 157 -0.07 -10.43 7.98
C TRP A 157 0.63 -9.48 8.94
N VAL A 158 1.16 -10.03 10.03
CA VAL A 158 1.89 -9.29 11.06
C VAL A 158 3.27 -9.88 11.19
N ARG A 159 4.26 -9.02 11.44
CA ARG A 159 5.62 -9.44 11.75
C ARG A 159 6.20 -8.65 12.91
N MET A 160 7.26 -9.20 13.50
CA MET A 160 8.14 -8.42 14.36
C MET A 160 8.95 -7.46 13.49
N ARG A 161 9.16 -6.24 14.00
CA ARG A 161 9.76 -5.15 13.24
C ARG A 161 11.09 -4.71 13.80
N GLY A 162 11.12 -4.32 15.06
CA GLY A 162 12.33 -3.89 15.75
C GLY A 162 12.16 -3.98 17.26
N ARG A 163 13.02 -3.25 17.97
CA ARG A 163 12.86 -3.00 19.40
C ARG A 163 12.78 -1.51 19.67
N ARG A 164 11.87 -1.10 20.55
CA ARG A 164 11.73 0.30 20.93
C ARG A 164 12.92 0.76 21.77
N ARG A 165 13.41 1.99 21.54
CA ARG A 165 14.47 2.66 22.31
C ARG A 165 13.97 3.20 23.66
N THR A 166 13.29 2.36 24.43
CA THR A 166 12.75 2.66 25.77
C THR A 166 13.24 1.63 26.81
N PRO A 167 13.11 1.91 28.12
CA PRO A 167 13.49 0.95 29.15
C PRO A 167 12.81 -0.41 28.95
N GLY A 168 13.60 -1.49 28.98
CA GLY A 168 13.12 -2.85 28.70
C GLY A 168 13.19 -3.27 27.22
N ARG A 169 13.42 -2.33 26.30
CA ARG A 169 13.58 -2.58 24.85
C ARG A 169 12.54 -3.56 24.28
N PRO A 170 11.24 -3.31 24.46
CA PRO A 170 10.20 -4.22 24.00
C PRO A 170 10.20 -4.33 22.47
N VAL A 171 9.80 -5.51 21.98
CA VAL A 171 9.62 -5.76 20.54
C VAL A 171 8.45 -4.94 20.00
N THR A 172 8.63 -4.36 18.81
CA THR A 172 7.59 -3.70 18.03
C THR A 172 7.06 -4.62 16.93
N TYR A 173 5.78 -4.44 16.63
CA TYR A 173 5.04 -5.18 15.61
C TYR A 173 4.57 -4.23 14.51
N GLY A 174 4.48 -4.76 13.30
CA GLY A 174 3.96 -4.08 12.11
C GLY A 174 3.29 -5.06 11.16
N THR A 175 2.61 -4.52 10.15
CA THR A 175 1.98 -5.29 9.07
C THR A 175 2.99 -5.65 7.98
N THR A 176 2.64 -6.60 7.11
CA THR A 176 3.46 -7.05 5.98
C THR A 176 2.89 -6.61 4.63
N ILE A 177 3.60 -6.90 3.54
CA ILE A 177 3.06 -6.76 2.18
C ILE A 177 1.87 -7.71 1.96
N ASP A 178 1.90 -8.91 2.55
CA ASP A 178 0.78 -9.86 2.48
C ASP A 178 -0.49 -9.31 3.13
N PHE A 179 -0.37 -8.45 4.14
CA PHE A 179 -1.50 -7.70 4.69
C PHE A 179 -2.07 -6.74 3.63
N LEU A 180 -1.23 -5.94 2.98
CA LEU A 180 -1.68 -5.03 1.92
C LEU A 180 -2.35 -5.80 0.78
N ASP A 181 -1.79 -6.93 0.36
CA ASP A 181 -2.38 -7.79 -0.67
C ASP A 181 -3.73 -8.35 -0.25
N HIS A 182 -3.82 -8.88 0.98
CA HIS A 182 -5.06 -9.46 1.49
C HIS A 182 -6.20 -8.43 1.56
N PHE A 183 -5.89 -7.19 1.93
CA PHE A 183 -6.87 -6.10 2.04
C PHE A 183 -6.99 -5.27 0.75
N GLY A 184 -6.20 -5.57 -0.29
CA GLY A 184 -6.23 -4.87 -1.58
C GLY A 184 -5.82 -3.39 -1.49
N LEU A 185 -4.85 -3.08 -0.64
CA LEU A 185 -4.35 -1.72 -0.38
C LEU A 185 -3.05 -1.48 -1.15
N ALA A 186 -2.89 -0.29 -1.75
CA ALA A 186 -1.60 0.08 -2.34
C ALA A 186 -0.63 0.45 -1.22
N GLU A 187 -1.10 1.14 -0.19
CA GLU A 187 -0.27 1.56 0.93
C GLU A 187 -1.07 1.62 2.22
N LEU A 188 -0.38 1.66 3.37
CA LEU A 188 -1.06 1.65 4.67
C LEU A 188 -1.93 2.88 4.91
N ARG A 189 -1.62 4.02 4.26
CA ARG A 189 -2.45 5.23 4.34
C ARG A 189 -3.79 5.10 3.61
N ASP A 190 -3.97 4.08 2.78
CA ASP A 190 -5.25 3.75 2.15
C ASP A 190 -6.21 3.05 3.12
N LEU A 191 -5.75 2.74 4.34
CA LEU A 191 -6.64 2.24 5.39
C LEU A 191 -7.72 3.29 5.67
N PRO A 192 -9.01 2.87 5.75
CA PRO A 192 -10.10 3.81 5.85
C PRO A 192 -9.99 4.66 7.12
N GLY A 193 -10.08 5.98 6.93
CA GLY A 193 -10.00 6.92 8.02
C GLY A 193 -11.14 6.75 9.02
N MET A 194 -10.97 7.30 10.23
CA MET A 194 -11.98 7.21 11.29
C MET A 194 -13.32 7.83 10.89
N ASP A 195 -13.30 8.85 10.01
CA ASP A 195 -14.50 9.51 9.52
C ASP A 195 -15.18 8.73 8.39
N GLU A 196 -14.43 7.98 7.58
CA GLU A 196 -14.96 7.07 6.55
C GLU A 196 -15.62 5.85 7.19
N LEU A 197 -15.00 5.30 8.24
CA LEU A 197 -15.56 4.21 9.03
C LEU A 197 -16.84 4.62 9.79
N LYS A 198 -16.94 5.88 10.23
CA LYS A 198 -18.17 6.45 10.82
C LYS A 198 -19.24 6.65 9.76
N GLY A 199 -18.87 7.20 8.60
CA GLY A 199 -19.76 7.43 7.46
C GLY A 199 -20.33 6.13 6.88
N ALA A 200 -19.55 5.04 6.89
CA ALA A 200 -19.97 3.71 6.48
C ALA A 200 -20.81 2.97 7.54
N GLY A 201 -21.04 3.55 8.73
CA GLY A 201 -21.81 2.92 9.81
C GLY A 201 -21.11 1.72 10.46
N LEU A 202 -19.79 1.57 10.26
CA LEU A 202 -18.99 0.43 10.73
C LEU A 202 -18.42 0.64 12.14
N LEU A 203 -18.48 1.86 12.69
CA LEU A 203 -18.00 2.17 14.04
C LEU A 203 -19.14 2.19 15.08
N SER A 204 -19.05 1.29 16.05
CA SER A 204 -19.86 1.35 17.28
C SER A 204 -19.21 2.28 18.30
N ALA A 205 -20.05 3.09 18.97
CA ALA A 205 -19.75 4.34 19.68
C ALA A 205 -18.88 4.26 20.95
N ARG A 206 -17.76 3.53 20.94
CA ARG A 206 -16.94 3.29 22.15
C ARG A 206 -15.43 3.48 21.93
N MET A 207 -15.04 4.56 21.27
CA MET A 207 -13.64 4.99 21.23
C MET A 207 -13.42 6.16 22.20
N PRO A 208 -12.32 6.19 22.98
CA PRO A 208 -11.96 7.31 23.83
C PRO A 208 -11.81 8.62 23.02
N ALA A 209 -12.17 9.76 23.62
CA ALA A 209 -12.09 11.07 22.97
C ALA A 209 -10.65 11.51 22.62
N SER A 210 -9.64 10.84 23.18
CA SER A 210 -8.21 11.04 22.92
C SER A 210 -7.63 10.10 21.86
N PHE A 211 -8.47 9.34 21.16
CA PHE A 211 -8.01 8.41 20.13
C PHE A 211 -7.69 9.17 18.84
N SER A 212 -6.41 9.51 18.65
CA SER A 212 -5.85 9.93 17.36
C SER A 212 -5.46 8.68 16.57
N VAL A 213 -5.92 8.55 15.34
CA VAL A 213 -5.39 7.55 14.39
C VAL A 213 -4.07 8.12 13.86
N PRO A 214 -2.91 7.54 14.20
CA PRO A 214 -1.63 7.92 13.60
C PRO A 214 -1.67 7.68 12.08
N VAL A 215 -0.93 8.49 11.32
CA VAL A 215 -0.69 8.21 9.91
C VAL A 215 0.30 7.04 9.84
N PRO A 216 -0.06 5.89 9.23
CA PRO A 216 0.87 4.79 9.07
C PRO A 216 2.10 5.19 8.23
N PRO A 217 3.28 4.58 8.44
CA PRO A 217 4.46 4.83 7.62
C PRO A 217 4.23 4.42 6.16
N THR A 218 4.90 5.10 5.22
CA THR A 218 4.80 4.83 3.78
C THR A 218 5.34 3.44 3.42
N ASP A 219 6.45 3.04 4.04
CA ASP A 219 7.03 1.70 3.89
C ASP A 219 6.82 0.90 5.19
N PRO A 220 6.06 -0.23 5.16
CA PRO A 220 5.92 -1.11 6.31
C PRO A 220 7.25 -1.69 6.80
N ASP A 221 8.30 -1.71 5.96
CA ASP A 221 9.61 -2.29 6.24
C ASP A 221 10.67 -1.33 6.77
N GLU A 222 10.53 -0.03 6.53
CA GLU A 222 11.48 0.99 6.98
C GLU A 222 11.29 1.33 8.47
N LEU A 223 12.28 1.03 9.34
CA LEU A 223 12.29 1.33 10.79
C LEU A 223 12.18 2.83 11.14
N THR A 224 11.47 3.17 12.22
CA THR A 224 11.40 4.55 12.70
C THR A 224 12.64 4.93 13.54
N GLU A 225 12.87 6.24 13.76
CA GLU A 225 14.04 6.74 14.52
C GLU A 225 14.14 6.21 15.97
N ASP A 226 13.00 5.79 16.54
CA ASP A 226 12.86 5.23 17.88
C ASP A 226 12.92 3.68 17.92
N GLU A 227 13.21 3.03 16.79
CA GLU A 227 13.38 1.58 16.68
C GLU A 227 14.85 1.19 16.43
N ASP A 228 15.32 0.15 17.12
CA ASP A 228 16.55 -0.58 16.77
C ASP A 228 16.18 -1.83 15.94
N PRO A 229 17.00 -2.22 14.95
CA PRO A 229 16.81 -3.49 14.24
C PRO A 229 16.97 -4.69 15.19
N LEU A 230 16.27 -5.78 14.88
CA LEU A 230 16.45 -7.05 15.59
C LEU A 230 17.86 -7.60 15.30
N THR A 231 18.61 -7.89 16.36
CA THR A 231 19.95 -8.51 16.27
C THR A 231 19.85 -10.04 16.26
N ASP A 232 20.93 -10.73 15.87
CA ASP A 232 21.02 -12.20 15.93
C ASP A 232 20.67 -12.74 17.33
N ILE A 233 21.11 -12.04 18.37
CA ILE A 233 20.82 -12.40 19.77
C ILE A 233 19.32 -12.25 20.07
N ASP A 234 18.68 -11.21 19.54
CA ASP A 234 17.24 -11.00 19.70
C ASP A 234 16.45 -12.12 19.00
N LEU A 235 16.87 -12.51 17.81
CA LEU A 235 16.24 -13.59 17.05
C LEU A 235 16.41 -14.96 17.75
N GLU A 236 17.55 -15.21 18.40
CA GLU A 236 17.75 -16.39 19.26
C GLU A 236 16.85 -16.35 20.50
N GLU A 237 16.73 -15.21 21.18
CA GLU A 237 15.86 -15.03 22.36
C GLU A 237 14.38 -15.26 22.00
N LEU A 238 13.98 -14.83 20.80
CA LEU A 238 12.64 -15.01 20.25
C LEU A 238 12.39 -16.42 19.70
N GLY A 239 13.40 -17.30 19.73
CA GLY A 239 13.29 -18.68 19.22
C GLY A 239 13.15 -18.77 17.70
N LEU A 240 13.54 -17.71 16.97
CA LEU A 240 13.46 -17.62 15.51
C LEU A 240 14.73 -18.13 14.81
N LEU A 241 15.83 -18.34 15.56
CA LEU A 241 17.04 -19.01 15.11
C LEU A 241 17.19 -20.34 15.86
N THR A 242 17.53 -21.41 15.14
CA THR A 242 18.07 -22.61 15.81
C THR A 242 19.45 -22.27 16.36
N PRO A 243 19.76 -22.59 17.64
CA PRO A 243 21.04 -22.25 18.23
C PRO A 243 22.16 -22.84 17.36
N ARG A 244 23.15 -22.01 17.01
CA ARG A 244 24.36 -22.49 16.34
C ARG A 244 24.98 -23.54 17.26
N GLY A 245 24.87 -24.81 16.86
CA GLY A 245 25.63 -25.89 17.49
C GLY A 245 27.09 -25.50 17.45
N GLY A 246 27.70 -25.36 18.63
CA GLY A 246 29.12 -25.12 18.73
C GLY A 246 29.87 -26.29 18.12
N ASP A 247 30.68 -26.01 17.10
CA ASP A 247 31.78 -26.88 16.73
C ASP A 247 32.87 -26.71 17.81
N ASP A 248 32.92 -27.68 18.74
CA ASP A 248 34.11 -27.98 19.57
C ASP A 248 35.14 -28.78 18.74
#